data_AF-A0A8H7KUI4-F1
#
_entry.id   AF-A0A8H7KUI4-F1
#
_cell.length_a   1.000
_cell.length_b   1.000
_cell.length_c   1.000
_cell.angle_alpha   90.00
_cell.angle_beta   90.00
_cell.angle_gamma   90.00
#
_symmetry.space_group_name_H-M   'P 1'
#
loop_
_entity.id
_entity.type
_entity.pdbx_description
1 polymer ?
#
loop_
_entity_poly.entity_id
_entity_poly.type
_entity_poly.pdbx_seq_one_letter_code
_entity_poly.pdbx_strand_id
1 'polypeptide(L)'
;MRFSTLLAALAFSAVATASTGLYARQSYPDCAIPCLEDANLGNCSATDNACLCADQAFVASTTACIAGACSGADLASADALAEANCAAAGVTLTATPAATGARKLRRLRRDH
;
A
#
# COMPACT_ATOMS: atom_id res chain seq x y z
N MET A 1 23.40 -36.91 -40.55
CA MET A 1 22.58 -35.69 -40.79
C MET A 1 21.26 -36.18 -41.35
N ARG A 2 20.08 -35.93 -40.79
CA ARG A 2 19.51 -34.62 -40.42
C ARG A 2 18.43 -34.83 -39.34
N PHE A 3 18.49 -34.03 -38.27
CA PHE A 3 17.51 -33.99 -37.19
C PHE A 3 16.33 -33.13 -37.64
N SER A 4 15.14 -33.74 -37.81
CA SER A 4 13.92 -33.02 -38.16
C SER A 4 13.18 -32.59 -36.88
N THR A 5 13.58 -31.46 -36.32
CA THR A 5 12.88 -30.78 -35.22
C THR A 5 11.76 -29.90 -35.78
N LEU A 6 10.52 -30.36 -35.69
CA LEU A 6 9.35 -29.50 -35.91
C LEU A 6 8.86 -28.98 -34.56
N LEU A 7 9.25 -27.74 -34.28
CA LEU A 7 8.73 -26.89 -33.21
C LEU A 7 7.25 -26.57 -33.47
N ALA A 8 6.34 -27.21 -32.73
CA ALA A 8 4.97 -26.74 -32.62
C ALA A 8 4.92 -25.66 -31.53
N ALA A 9 4.73 -24.42 -31.97
CA ALA A 9 4.67 -23.22 -31.13
C ALA A 9 3.48 -23.29 -30.15
N LEU A 10 3.78 -23.40 -28.86
CA LEU A 10 2.84 -23.20 -27.77
C LEU A 10 2.65 -21.68 -27.57
N ALA A 11 1.73 -21.07 -28.31
CA ALA A 11 1.30 -19.70 -28.05
C ALA A 11 0.34 -19.68 -26.84
N PHE A 12 0.90 -19.73 -25.63
CA PHE A 12 0.17 -19.36 -24.42
C PHE A 12 0.10 -17.83 -24.34
N SER A 13 -1.08 -17.28 -24.59
CA SER A 13 -1.39 -15.88 -24.31
C SER A 13 -1.32 -15.66 -22.80
N ALA A 14 -0.16 -15.25 -22.30
CA ALA A 14 0.01 -14.81 -20.93
C ALA A 14 -0.79 -13.50 -20.77
N VAL A 15 -1.97 -13.60 -20.14
CA VAL A 15 -2.69 -12.44 -19.62
C VAL A 15 -1.77 -11.76 -18.60
N ALA A 16 -1.17 -10.65 -18.98
CA ALA A 16 -0.41 -9.82 -18.06
C ALA A 16 -1.39 -9.17 -17.08
N THR A 17 -1.63 -9.79 -15.93
CA THR A 17 -2.23 -9.12 -14.78
C THR A 17 -1.18 -8.17 -14.19
N ALA A 18 -0.99 -7.01 -14.83
CA ALA A 18 -0.23 -5.91 -14.27
C ALA A 18 -1.05 -5.27 -13.13
N SER A 19 -0.95 -5.84 -11.92
CA SER A 19 -1.57 -5.29 -10.70
C SER A 19 -0.54 -5.05 -9.60
N THR A 20 0.69 -4.70 -9.95
CA THR A 20 1.78 -4.49 -8.97
C THR A 20 2.38 -3.08 -9.00
N GLY A 21 1.83 -2.15 -9.79
CA GLY A 21 2.42 -0.82 -9.98
C GLY A 21 1.66 0.37 -9.39
N LEU A 22 0.39 0.21 -8.98
CA LEU A 22 -0.40 1.35 -8.49
C LEU A 22 -0.15 1.68 -7.02
N TYR A 23 0.25 0.69 -6.20
CA TYR A 23 0.50 0.91 -4.77
C TYR A 23 1.81 1.65 -4.50
N ALA A 24 2.87 1.39 -5.27
CA ALA A 24 4.16 2.08 -5.16
C ALA A 24 4.13 3.56 -5.63
N ARG A 25 2.98 4.01 -6.16
CA ARG A 25 2.75 5.38 -6.65
C ARG A 25 1.75 6.16 -5.79
N GLN A 26 1.26 5.61 -4.69
CA GLN A 26 0.36 6.34 -3.82
C GLN A 26 1.21 7.21 -2.88
N SER A 27 1.18 8.52 -3.07
CA SER A 27 1.76 9.44 -2.09
C SER A 27 0.77 9.59 -0.94
N TYR A 28 1.30 9.90 0.25
CA TYR A 28 0.46 10.41 1.32
C TYR A 28 -0.30 11.67 0.86
N PRO A 29 -1.52 11.92 1.38
CA PRO A 29 -2.22 13.18 1.14
C PRO A 29 -1.42 14.34 1.75
N ASP A 30 -1.58 15.55 1.19
CA ASP A 30 -0.82 16.74 1.61
C ASP A 30 -0.96 17.04 3.11
N CYS A 31 -2.11 16.74 3.71
CA CYS A 31 -2.36 16.91 5.15
C CYS A 31 -1.49 16.00 6.04
N ALA A 32 -1.01 14.87 5.52
CA ALA A 32 -0.19 13.91 6.25
C ALA A 32 1.32 14.19 6.11
N ILE A 33 1.75 14.92 5.07
CA ILE A 33 3.16 15.27 4.84
C ILE A 33 3.82 15.92 6.06
N PRO A 34 3.27 17.00 6.67
CA PRO A 34 3.90 17.60 7.85
C PRO A 34 3.98 16.62 9.03
N CYS A 35 3.01 15.71 9.16
CA CYS A 35 3.02 14.70 10.21
C CYS A 35 4.15 13.67 10.06
N LEU A 36 4.56 13.35 8.83
CA LEU A 36 5.71 12.47 8.59
C LEU A 36 7.05 13.22 8.75
N GLU A 37 7.09 14.52 8.43
CA GLU A 37 8.30 15.35 8.57
C GLU A 37 8.64 15.68 10.03
N ASP A 38 7.63 15.95 10.86
CA ASP A 38 7.78 16.20 12.31
C ASP A 38 7.78 14.92 13.16
N ALA A 39 7.58 13.75 12.54
CA ALA A 39 7.52 12.48 13.26
C ALA A 39 8.86 12.15 13.95
N ASN A 40 8.77 11.58 15.14
CA ASN A 40 9.92 11.04 15.83
C ASN A 40 10.36 9.72 15.18
N LEU A 41 11.42 9.77 14.38
CA LEU A 41 12.01 8.61 13.71
C LEU A 41 12.74 7.65 14.66
N GLY A 42 12.95 8.05 15.93
CA GLY A 42 13.69 7.28 16.91
C GLY A 42 15.09 6.94 16.42
N ASN A 43 15.38 5.64 16.32
CA ASN A 43 16.66 5.11 15.85
C ASN A 43 16.63 4.68 14.37
N CYS A 44 15.53 4.95 13.66
CA CYS A 44 15.29 4.56 12.28
C CYS A 44 15.71 5.67 11.30
N SER A 45 16.07 5.28 10.08
CA SER A 45 16.22 6.22 8.97
C SER A 45 14.84 6.63 8.44
N ALA A 46 14.71 7.87 7.96
CA ALA A 46 13.47 8.38 7.35
C ALA A 46 12.99 7.54 6.14
N THR A 47 13.89 6.79 5.51
CA THR A 47 13.59 5.91 4.38
C THR A 47 13.46 4.43 4.75
N ASP A 48 13.70 4.08 6.02
CA ASP A 48 13.63 2.70 6.51
C ASP A 48 12.22 2.40 7.04
N ASN A 49 11.31 2.15 6.12
CA ASN A 49 9.92 1.83 6.45
C ASN A 49 9.79 0.59 7.34
N ALA A 50 10.71 -0.39 7.25
CA ALA A 50 10.65 -1.58 8.10
C ALA A 50 10.92 -1.22 9.57
N CYS A 51 11.94 -0.39 9.80
CA CYS A 51 12.26 0.12 11.13
C CYS A 51 11.15 1.05 11.65
N LEU A 52 10.72 2.03 10.84
CA LEU A 52 9.70 3.01 11.23
C LEU A 52 8.36 2.34 11.57
N CYS A 53 7.92 1.37 10.77
CA CYS A 53 6.69 0.63 11.03
C CYS A 53 6.77 -0.30 12.26
N ALA A 54 7.97 -0.71 12.66
CA ALA A 54 8.19 -1.48 13.88
C ALA A 54 8.30 -0.59 15.12
N ASP A 55 8.60 0.70 14.96
CA ASP A 55 8.68 1.67 16.04
C ASP A 55 7.28 2.16 16.44
N GLN A 56 6.84 1.71 17.61
CA GLN A 56 5.49 1.98 18.09
C GLN A 56 5.26 3.47 18.43
N ALA A 57 6.32 4.21 18.77
CA ALA A 57 6.24 5.63 19.06
C ALA A 57 6.07 6.45 17.76
N PHE A 58 6.82 6.09 16.71
CA PHE A 58 6.66 6.65 15.37
C PHE A 58 5.24 6.42 14.85
N VAL A 59 4.76 5.17 14.88
CA VAL A 59 3.41 4.83 14.41
C VAL A 59 2.35 5.60 15.20
N ALA A 60 2.41 5.57 16.54
CA ALA A 60 1.41 6.25 17.37
C ALA A 60 1.42 7.78 17.17
N SER A 61 2.61 8.40 17.11
CA SER A 61 2.76 9.84 16.91
C SER A 61 2.22 10.27 15.55
N THR A 62 2.61 9.56 14.49
CA THR A 62 2.23 9.90 13.11
C THR A 62 0.73 9.69 12.91
N THR A 63 0.16 8.57 13.41
CA THR A 63 -1.30 8.33 13.35
C THR A 63 -2.08 9.39 14.12
N ALA A 64 -1.64 9.78 15.32
CA ALA A 64 -2.31 10.83 16.09
C ALA A 64 -2.27 12.19 15.38
N CYS A 65 -1.13 12.54 14.78
CA CYS A 65 -1.01 13.77 13.98
C CYS A 65 -1.92 13.73 12.75
N ILE A 66 -1.89 12.63 11.98
CA ILE A 66 -2.73 12.46 10.78
C ILE A 66 -4.22 12.52 11.15
N ALA A 67 -4.64 11.91 12.26
CA ALA A 67 -6.03 11.99 12.72
C ALA A 67 -6.48 13.41 13.11
N GLY A 68 -5.54 14.28 13.50
CA GLY A 68 -5.81 15.69 13.79
C GLY A 68 -5.73 16.61 12.58
N ALA A 69 -4.88 16.28 11.59
CA ALA A 69 -4.61 17.11 10.41
C ALA A 69 -5.45 16.73 9.18
N CYS A 70 -5.74 15.44 9.02
CA CYS A 70 -6.49 14.87 7.91
C CYS A 70 -7.91 14.48 8.34
N SER A 71 -8.86 14.49 7.42
CA SER A 71 -10.23 14.04 7.68
C SER A 71 -10.87 13.40 6.46
N GLY A 72 -12.01 12.71 6.66
CA GLY A 72 -12.78 12.13 5.56
C GLY A 72 -11.98 11.13 4.72
N ALA A 73 -11.94 11.37 3.41
CA ALA A 73 -11.25 10.50 2.46
C ALA A 73 -9.72 10.55 2.60
N ASP A 74 -9.17 11.68 3.03
CA ASP A 74 -7.71 11.83 3.17
C ASP A 74 -7.19 11.02 4.35
N LEU A 75 -7.90 11.05 5.49
CA LEU A 75 -7.58 10.21 6.65
C LEU A 75 -7.64 8.72 6.28
N ALA A 76 -8.74 8.29 5.66
CA ALA A 76 -8.90 6.89 5.25
C ALA A 76 -7.85 6.45 4.21
N SER A 77 -7.42 7.36 3.33
CA SER A 77 -6.37 7.08 2.35
C SER A 77 -5.00 7.00 3.00
N ALA A 78 -4.68 7.90 3.94
CA ALA A 78 -3.43 7.90 4.70
C ALA A 78 -3.26 6.62 5.52
N ASP A 79 -4.32 6.18 6.22
CA ASP A 79 -4.29 4.94 7.00
C ASP A 79 -4.07 3.71 6.10
N ALA A 80 -4.82 3.60 5.00
CA ALA A 80 -4.66 2.49 4.06
C ALA A 80 -3.26 2.45 3.42
N LEU A 81 -2.66 3.63 3.18
CA LEU A 81 -1.29 3.75 2.69
C LEU A 81 -0.26 3.33 3.73
N ALA A 82 -0.44 3.74 4.99
CA ALA A 82 0.42 3.35 6.10
C ALA A 82 0.42 1.83 6.28
N GLU A 83 -0.77 1.21 6.31
CA GLU A 83 -0.91 -0.26 6.37
C GLU A 83 -0.22 -0.95 5.20
N ALA A 84 -0.44 -0.47 3.98
CA ALA A 84 0.15 -1.06 2.78
C ALA A 84 1.68 -0.92 2.76
N ASN A 85 2.22 0.25 3.12
CA ASN A 85 3.66 0.49 3.19
C ASN A 85 4.33 -0.40 4.24
N CYS A 86 3.74 -0.50 5.42
CA CYS A 86 4.28 -1.37 6.46
C CYS A 86 4.19 -2.85 6.08
N ALA A 87 3.07 -3.29 5.49
CA ALA A 87 2.92 -4.65 5.00
C ALA A 87 3.95 -4.99 3.90
N ALA A 88 4.23 -4.04 2.99
CA ALA A 88 5.28 -4.19 1.99
C ALA A 88 6.68 -4.28 2.61
N ALA A 89 6.89 -3.63 3.75
CA ALA A 89 8.12 -3.73 4.55
C ALA A 89 8.17 -4.98 5.46
N GLY A 90 7.14 -5.83 5.44
CA GLY A 90 7.04 -7.05 6.25
C GLY A 90 6.47 -6.86 7.66
N VAL A 91 5.97 -5.67 7.99
CA VAL A 91 5.36 -5.34 9.29
C VAL A 91 3.85 -5.24 9.14
N THR A 92 3.08 -6.01 9.92
CA THR A 92 1.62 -5.90 9.91
C THR A 92 1.16 -4.95 11.01
N LEU A 93 0.73 -3.74 10.64
CA LEU A 93 0.06 -2.84 11.57
C LEU A 93 -1.32 -3.41 11.91
N THR A 94 -1.60 -3.65 13.19
CA THR A 94 -2.87 -4.23 13.66
C THR A 94 -3.88 -3.14 14.06
N ALA A 95 -3.78 -1.95 13.45
CA ALA A 95 -4.57 -0.79 13.84
C ALA A 95 -5.31 -0.19 12.64
N THR A 96 -6.64 -0.31 12.73
CA THR A 96 -7.69 0.48 12.06
C THR A 96 -8.28 -0.19 10.81
N PRO A 97 -9.61 -0.40 10.75
CA PRO A 97 -10.23 -1.25 9.75
C PRO A 97 -10.04 -0.68 8.35
N ALA A 98 -9.15 -1.32 7.60
CA ALA A 98 -9.02 -1.21 6.15
C ALA A 98 -10.40 -1.01 5.51
N ALA A 99 -10.49 0.07 4.74
CA ALA A 99 -11.66 0.50 4.00
C ALA A 99 -12.47 -0.69 3.44
N THR A 100 -13.57 -1.01 4.11
CA THR A 100 -14.62 -1.89 3.61
C THR A 100 -15.37 -1.25 2.42
N GLY A 101 -14.89 -0.12 1.88
CA GLY A 101 -15.44 0.57 0.72
C GLY A 101 -15.17 -0.11 -0.63
N ALA A 102 -14.04 -0.80 -0.82
CA ALA A 102 -13.68 -1.35 -2.13
C ALA A 102 -14.42 -2.65 -2.48
N ARG A 103 -15.03 -3.34 -1.49
CA ARG A 103 -15.73 -4.61 -1.72
C ARG A 103 -17.21 -4.43 -2.07
N LYS A 104 -17.83 -3.30 -1.73
CA LYS A 104 -19.28 -3.10 -1.94
C LYS A 104 -19.65 -2.68 -3.38
N LEU A 105 -18.75 -2.07 -4.14
CA LEU A 105 -19.03 -1.69 -5.54
C LEU A 105 -18.92 -2.85 -6.55
N ARG A 106 -18.21 -3.95 -6.23
CA ARG A 106 -18.07 -5.09 -7.15
C ARG A 106 -19.31 -5.99 -7.24
N ARG A 107 -20.29 -5.85 -6.34
CA ARG A 107 -21.55 -6.61 -6.39
C ARG A 107 -22.71 -5.91 -7.10
N LEU A 108 -22.59 -4.62 -7.45
CA LEU A 108 -23.67 -3.89 -8.16
C LEU A 108 -23.44 -3.78 -9.68
N ARG A 109 -22.23 -4.06 -10.19
CA ARG A 109 -21.92 -4.04 -11.63
C ARG A 109 -22.00 -5.40 -12.32
N ARG A 110 -22.60 -6.41 -11.67
CA ARG A 110 -22.79 -7.75 -12.24
C ARG A 110 -24.27 -8.14 -12.31
N ASP A 111 -25.16 -7.17 -12.47
CA ASP A 111 -26.61 -7.39 -12.61
C ASP A 111 -27.28 -6.47 -13.67
N HIS A 112 -26.52 -6.01 -14.67
CA HIS A 112 -27.02 -5.45 -15.92
C HIS A 112 -26.11 -5.89 -17.07
#